data_AF-A0AAE0TBA3-F1
#
_entry.id   AF-A0AAE0TBA3-F1
#
_cell.length_a   1.000
_cell.length_b   1.000
_cell.length_c   1.000
_cell.angle_alpha   90.00
_cell.angle_beta   90.00
_cell.angle_gamma   90.00
#
_symmetry.space_group_name_H-M   'P 1'
#
loop_
_entity.id
_entity.type
_entity.pdbx_description
1 polymer ?
#
loop_
_entity_poly.entity_id
_entity_poly.type
_entity_poly.pdbx_seq_one_letter_code
_entity_poly.pdbx_strand_id
1 'polypeptide(L)'
;MTQIPLNSEPKVSWVISSPGKSATVSEDSELFFPRRLLKKHAAFTLIEVLVAFAIMAVLLSAIIQSESDSIYVLSTTDYRIRVRGLIENKLYEIERNPQKYTEGVQEGVFEENHPFAGDRWVITVSLTTVFQQNLKKISYEVFWKERETEKSLSAYVFAKPRRPESNPRLDQVFLHTHNFSLYHNELEPYQDPEVHEVGYFLGKTRYNHVYRLYRREDYYIDSKFDLPDENPYQNDEVLDTNKSITHFLTDDILYFEVQYLEDPVAADDEAAQQEGNTAVEGAENQTKKGWADTWKSAERSALRLPYAVRITVKFPLVTPEELNEMTEVPWDDPAVVASETFEVPIRWKPEAGIYWGF
;
A
#
# COMPACT_ATOMS: atom_id res chain seq x y z
N MET A 1 -12.72 5.65 26.91
CA MET A 1 -12.60 4.34 26.24
C MET A 1 -13.76 3.48 26.70
N THR A 2 -14.75 3.29 25.83
CA THR A 2 -16.00 2.60 26.14
C THR A 2 -15.93 1.22 25.50
N GLN A 3 -15.86 0.16 26.31
CA GLN A 3 -15.78 -1.21 25.81
C GLN A 3 -17.13 -1.64 25.24
N ILE A 4 -17.12 -2.10 24.00
CA ILE A 4 -18.26 -2.71 23.31
C ILE A 4 -18.19 -4.22 23.59
N PRO A 5 -19.26 -4.87 24.10
CA PRO A 5 -19.23 -6.30 24.36
C PRO A 5 -19.32 -7.10 23.05
N LEU A 6 -18.51 -8.16 22.98
CA LEU A 6 -18.54 -9.16 21.91
C LEU A 6 -19.90 -9.87 21.90
N ASN A 7 -20.59 -9.77 20.77
CA ASN A 7 -21.88 -10.40 20.53
C ASN A 7 -21.69 -11.91 20.35
N SER A 8 -22.40 -12.72 21.14
CA SER A 8 -22.38 -14.18 21.06
C SER A 8 -23.31 -14.66 19.95
N GLU A 9 -22.86 -15.65 19.18
CA GLU A 9 -23.61 -16.21 18.05
C GLU A 9 -24.94 -16.86 18.48
N PRO A 10 -26.03 -16.70 17.72
CA PRO A 10 -27.29 -17.36 18.01
C PRO A 10 -27.22 -18.85 17.64
N LYS A 11 -27.25 -19.74 18.64
CA LYS A 11 -27.53 -21.17 18.45
C LYS A 11 -28.99 -21.36 18.02
N VAL A 12 -29.21 -21.65 16.74
CA VAL A 12 -30.52 -22.08 16.22
C VAL A 12 -30.63 -23.59 16.42
N SER A 13 -31.53 -24.03 17.32
CA SER A 13 -31.93 -25.42 17.47
C SER A 13 -33.26 -25.66 16.76
N TRP A 14 -33.30 -26.64 15.85
CA TRP A 14 -34.55 -27.07 15.23
C TRP A 14 -35.19 -28.16 16.07
N VAL A 15 -36.39 -27.89 16.61
CA VAL A 15 -37.23 -28.88 17.28
C VAL A 15 -38.21 -29.44 16.25
N ILE A 16 -38.02 -30.70 15.85
CA ILE A 16 -38.98 -31.43 15.02
C ILE A 16 -40.01 -32.07 15.96
N SER A 17 -41.17 -31.43 16.12
CA SER A 17 -42.32 -32.04 16.80
C SER A 17 -43.05 -33.00 15.86
N SER A 18 -42.98 -34.30 16.14
CA SER A 18 -43.89 -35.29 15.53
C SER A 18 -45.24 -35.29 16.26
N PRO A 19 -46.38 -35.22 15.56
CA PRO A 19 -47.68 -35.36 16.20
C PRO A 19 -47.97 -36.84 16.47
N GLY A 20 -48.01 -37.20 17.75
CA GLY A 20 -48.50 -38.48 18.21
C GLY A 20 -50.01 -38.64 17.94
N LYS A 21 -50.37 -39.69 17.21
CA LYS A 21 -51.70 -40.29 17.25
C LYS A 21 -51.55 -41.72 17.77
N SER A 22 -51.91 -41.93 19.03
CA SER A 22 -52.24 -43.24 19.57
C SER A 22 -53.68 -43.57 19.14
N ALA A 23 -53.83 -44.52 18.22
CA ALA A 23 -55.12 -45.18 17.99
C ALA A 23 -54.98 -46.63 18.44
N THR A 24 -55.74 -46.94 19.48
CA THR A 24 -55.94 -48.26 20.08
C THR A 24 -56.51 -49.25 19.06
N VAL A 25 -55.88 -50.41 19.01
CA VAL A 25 -56.33 -51.62 18.32
C VAL A 25 -57.55 -52.19 19.05
N SER A 26 -58.64 -52.42 18.33
CA SER A 26 -59.69 -53.37 18.72
C SER A 26 -59.78 -54.45 17.64
N GLU A 27 -59.47 -55.68 18.06
CA GLU A 27 -59.74 -56.90 17.31
C GLU A 27 -61.24 -57.16 17.15
N ASP A 28 -61.55 -58.05 16.21
CA ASP A 28 -62.85 -58.67 15.91
C ASP A 28 -63.75 -57.97 14.89
N SER A 29 -63.51 -58.30 13.61
CA SER A 29 -64.62 -58.68 12.72
C SER A 29 -64.14 -59.50 11.52
N GLU A 30 -64.65 -60.72 11.50
CA GLU A 30 -64.61 -61.80 10.54
C GLU A 30 -64.52 -61.48 9.04
N LEU A 31 -63.68 -62.28 8.37
CA LEU A 31 -63.94 -63.03 7.14
C LEU A 31 -64.79 -62.33 6.06
N PHE A 32 -64.13 -61.60 5.17
CA PHE A 32 -64.52 -61.56 3.77
C PHE A 32 -63.26 -61.63 2.89
N PHE A 33 -62.97 -62.82 2.37
CA PHE A 33 -62.06 -63.00 1.24
C PHE A 33 -62.84 -62.82 -0.07
N PRO A 34 -62.65 -61.72 -0.83
CA PRO A 34 -62.85 -61.76 -2.26
C PRO A 34 -61.50 -61.93 -2.95
N ARG A 35 -61.31 -63.16 -3.45
CA ARG A 35 -60.83 -63.45 -4.80
C ARG A 35 -59.65 -62.60 -5.33
N ARG A 36 -58.47 -63.23 -5.35
CA ARG A 36 -57.44 -63.07 -6.40
C ARG A 36 -57.31 -61.63 -6.96
N LEU A 37 -56.52 -60.80 -6.28
CA LEU A 37 -55.84 -59.68 -6.92
C LEU A 37 -54.84 -60.26 -7.93
N LEU A 38 -55.34 -60.64 -9.10
CA LEU A 38 -54.55 -60.64 -10.32
C LEU A 38 -53.87 -59.27 -10.34
N LYS A 39 -52.55 -59.22 -10.06
CA LYS A 39 -51.71 -58.08 -10.37
C LYS A 39 -51.87 -57.87 -11.88
N LYS A 40 -52.85 -57.06 -12.27
CA LYS A 40 -52.91 -56.48 -13.60
C LYS A 40 -51.63 -55.67 -13.66
N HIS A 41 -50.64 -56.20 -14.37
CA HIS A 41 -49.56 -55.36 -14.87
C HIS A 41 -50.26 -54.32 -15.75
N ALA A 42 -50.55 -53.17 -15.16
CA ALA A 42 -51.07 -52.02 -15.87
C ALA A 42 -49.92 -51.58 -16.78
N ALA A 43 -49.92 -52.08 -18.01
CA ALA A 43 -49.04 -51.58 -19.03
C ALA A 43 -49.38 -50.10 -19.22
N PHE A 44 -48.39 -49.23 -19.09
CA PHE A 44 -48.55 -47.81 -19.42
C PHE A 44 -49.09 -47.70 -20.84
N THR A 45 -50.12 -46.87 -20.99
CA THR A 45 -50.63 -46.58 -22.33
C THR A 45 -49.60 -45.75 -23.07
N LEU A 46 -49.50 -45.95 -24.40
CA LEU A 46 -48.58 -45.17 -25.24
C LEU A 46 -48.77 -43.66 -25.06
N ILE A 47 -50.02 -43.22 -24.84
CA ILE A 47 -50.35 -41.82 -24.62
C ILE A 47 -49.77 -41.27 -23.31
N GLU A 48 -49.79 -42.03 -22.22
CA GLU A 48 -49.20 -41.59 -20.94
C GLU A 48 -47.69 -41.40 -21.05
N VAL A 49 -47.01 -42.31 -21.75
CA VAL A 49 -45.57 -42.21 -21.99
C VAL A 49 -45.25 -40.96 -22.82
N LEU A 50 -46.01 -40.70 -23.89
CA LEU A 50 -45.83 -39.50 -24.73
C LEU A 50 -46.08 -38.20 -23.94
N VAL A 51 -47.11 -38.17 -23.10
CA VAL A 51 -47.40 -37.00 -22.23
C VAL A 51 -46.28 -36.79 -21.22
N ALA A 52 -45.77 -37.85 -20.59
CA ALA A 52 -44.64 -37.75 -19.66
C ALA A 52 -43.37 -37.23 -20.36
N PHE A 53 -43.06 -37.71 -21.57
CA PHE A 53 -41.94 -37.20 -22.37
C PHE A 53 -42.13 -35.73 -22.76
N ALA A 54 -43.34 -35.30 -23.11
CA ALA A 54 -43.62 -33.90 -23.43
C ALA A 54 -43.38 -32.98 -22.22
N ILE A 55 -43.88 -33.37 -21.04
CA ILE A 55 -43.66 -32.62 -19.79
C ILE A 55 -42.16 -32.59 -19.45
N MET A 56 -41.48 -33.72 -19.57
CA MET A 56 -40.03 -33.82 -19.31
C MET A 56 -39.23 -32.92 -20.25
N ALA A 57 -39.58 -32.84 -21.54
CA ALA A 57 -38.90 -31.98 -22.49
C ALA A 57 -39.06 -30.49 -22.15
N VAL A 58 -40.27 -30.07 -21.74
CA VAL A 58 -40.52 -28.68 -21.31
C VAL A 58 -39.74 -28.35 -20.05
N LEU A 59 -39.74 -29.25 -19.04
CA LEU A 59 -38.98 -29.05 -17.81
C LEU A 59 -37.47 -29.00 -18.06
N LEU A 60 -36.95 -29.89 -18.92
CA LEU A 60 -35.54 -29.91 -19.26
C LEU A 60 -35.11 -28.60 -19.95
N SER A 61 -35.94 -28.07 -20.86
CA SER A 61 -35.69 -26.77 -21.49
C SER A 61 -35.63 -25.64 -20.48
N ALA A 62 -36.54 -25.62 -19.50
CA ALA A 62 -36.56 -24.62 -18.45
C ALA A 62 -35.30 -24.70 -17.56
N ILE A 63 -34.86 -25.91 -17.22
CA ILE A 63 -33.63 -26.12 -16.45
C ILE A 63 -32.41 -25.64 -17.23
N ILE A 64 -32.25 -26.03 -18.50
CA ILE A 64 -31.12 -25.62 -19.33
C ILE A 64 -31.05 -24.09 -19.45
N GLN A 65 -32.20 -23.43 -19.61
CA GLN A 65 -32.26 -21.97 -19.66
C GLN A 65 -31.84 -21.34 -18.32
N SER A 66 -32.35 -21.85 -17.20
CA SER A 66 -32.00 -21.38 -15.85
C SER A 66 -30.51 -21.54 -15.55
N GLU A 67 -29.91 -22.67 -15.93
CA GLU A 67 -28.48 -22.92 -15.74
C GLU A 67 -27.63 -22.02 -16.64
N SER A 68 -28.06 -21.79 -17.89
CA SER A 68 -27.38 -20.88 -18.82
C SER A 68 -27.36 -19.44 -18.29
N ASP A 69 -28.47 -18.97 -17.75
CA ASP A 69 -28.57 -17.65 -17.14
C ASP A 69 -27.71 -17.55 -15.88
N SER A 70 -27.67 -18.60 -15.06
CA SER A 70 -26.84 -18.66 -13.86
C SER A 70 -25.35 -18.64 -14.17
N ILE A 71 -24.91 -19.43 -15.15
CA ILE A 71 -23.51 -19.43 -15.64
C ILE A 71 -23.15 -18.05 -16.19
N TYR A 72 -24.06 -17.42 -16.93
CA TYR A 72 -23.85 -16.06 -17.43
C TYR A 72 -23.66 -15.07 -16.28
N VAL A 73 -24.59 -15.01 -15.32
CA VAL A 73 -24.47 -14.12 -14.16
C VAL A 73 -23.17 -14.37 -13.38
N LEU A 74 -22.78 -15.63 -13.20
CA LEU A 74 -21.52 -15.97 -12.53
C LEU A 74 -20.30 -15.46 -13.32
N SER A 75 -20.24 -15.69 -14.62
CA SER A 75 -19.12 -15.25 -15.47
C SER A 75 -18.98 -13.72 -15.52
N THR A 76 -20.11 -13.00 -15.61
CA THR A 76 -20.14 -11.54 -15.63
C THR A 76 -19.76 -10.96 -14.27
N THR A 77 -20.14 -11.62 -13.18
CA THR A 77 -19.81 -11.22 -11.81
C THR A 77 -18.33 -11.45 -11.51
N ASP A 78 -17.79 -12.61 -11.88
CA ASP A 78 -16.38 -12.94 -11.79
C ASP A 78 -15.52 -11.92 -12.56
N TYR A 79 -15.93 -11.56 -13.78
CA TYR A 79 -15.27 -10.51 -14.55
C TYR A 79 -15.24 -9.17 -13.80
N ARG A 80 -16.39 -8.71 -13.30
CA ARG A 80 -16.50 -7.44 -12.55
C ARG A 80 -15.66 -7.44 -11.27
N ILE A 81 -15.57 -8.57 -10.57
CA ILE A 81 -14.72 -8.70 -9.38
C ILE A 81 -13.24 -8.53 -9.77
N ARG A 82 -12.80 -9.16 -10.87
CA ARG A 82 -11.43 -8.98 -11.37
C ARG A 82 -11.14 -7.53 -11.79
N VAL A 83 -12.05 -6.89 -12.53
CA VAL A 83 -11.90 -5.47 -12.93
C VAL A 83 -11.85 -4.58 -11.68
N ARG A 84 -12.68 -4.84 -10.67
CA ARG A 84 -12.64 -4.11 -9.41
C ARG A 84 -11.30 -4.25 -8.71
N GLY A 85 -10.75 -5.46 -8.60
CA GLY A 85 -9.44 -5.70 -8.00
C GLY A 85 -8.32 -4.97 -8.75
N LEU A 86 -8.39 -4.92 -10.09
CA LEU A 86 -7.47 -4.13 -10.92
C LEU A 86 -7.57 -2.64 -10.59
N ILE A 87 -8.78 -2.10 -10.51
CA ILE A 87 -9.02 -0.69 -10.18
C ILE A 87 -8.50 -0.36 -8.78
N GLU A 88 -8.82 -1.19 -7.78
CA GLU A 88 -8.35 -1.00 -6.40
C GLU A 88 -6.82 -1.01 -6.31
N ASN A 89 -6.16 -1.98 -6.96
CA ASN A 89 -4.70 -2.03 -7.04
C ASN A 89 -4.11 -0.77 -7.70
N LYS A 90 -4.72 -0.29 -8.78
CA LYS A 90 -4.25 0.93 -9.45
C LYS A 90 -4.45 2.16 -8.60
N LEU A 91 -5.58 2.25 -7.88
CA LEU A 91 -5.82 3.32 -6.91
C LEU A 91 -4.82 3.28 -5.76
N TYR A 92 -4.41 2.10 -5.26
CA TYR A 92 -3.34 2.00 -4.27
C TYR A 92 -1.98 2.47 -4.81
N GLU A 93 -1.66 2.19 -6.07
CA GLU A 93 -0.46 2.74 -6.72
C GLU A 93 -0.53 4.28 -6.79
N ILE A 94 -1.69 4.80 -7.18
CA ILE A 94 -1.96 6.25 -7.23
C ILE A 94 -1.85 6.88 -5.84
N GLU A 95 -2.38 6.24 -4.79
CA GLU A 95 -2.29 6.73 -3.41
C GLU A 95 -0.86 6.81 -2.89
N ARG A 96 0.00 5.86 -3.28
CA ARG A 96 1.42 5.85 -2.90
C ARG A 96 2.21 6.98 -3.57
N ASN A 97 1.86 7.35 -4.79
CA ASN A 97 2.51 8.44 -5.51
C ASN A 97 1.53 9.29 -6.35
N PRO A 98 0.70 10.11 -5.71
CA PRO A 98 -0.32 10.89 -6.41
C PRO A 98 0.28 12.03 -7.22
N GLN A 99 1.57 12.33 -7.02
CA GLN A 99 2.27 13.42 -7.70
C GLN A 99 2.69 13.08 -9.11
N LYS A 100 2.81 11.79 -9.44
CA LYS A 100 3.04 11.30 -10.80
C LYS A 100 1.93 11.72 -11.77
N TYR A 101 0.73 11.99 -11.26
CA TYR A 101 -0.46 12.27 -12.07
C TYR A 101 -0.75 13.78 -12.13
N THR A 102 -0.63 14.34 -13.33
CA THR A 102 -0.98 15.74 -13.66
C THR A 102 -2.46 15.86 -13.99
N GLU A 103 -3.02 17.05 -13.84
CA GLU A 103 -4.42 17.33 -14.24
C GLU A 103 -4.62 17.03 -15.73
N GLY A 104 -5.78 16.45 -16.05
CA GLY A 104 -6.11 16.01 -17.41
C GLY A 104 -6.64 14.59 -17.47
N VAL A 105 -6.68 14.05 -18.69
CA VAL A 105 -7.17 12.71 -19.00
C VAL A 105 -6.01 11.92 -19.59
N GLN A 106 -5.75 10.73 -19.05
CA GLN A 106 -4.83 9.74 -19.61
C GLN A 106 -5.64 8.52 -19.98
N GLU A 107 -5.44 7.97 -21.16
CA GLU A 107 -6.18 6.82 -21.64
C GLU A 107 -5.25 5.83 -22.33
N GLY A 108 -5.69 4.57 -22.38
CA GLY A 108 -4.93 3.51 -23.04
C GLY A 108 -5.73 2.23 -23.19
N VAL A 109 -5.10 1.25 -23.82
CA VAL A 109 -5.63 -0.11 -24.00
C VAL A 109 -4.67 -1.07 -23.31
N PHE A 110 -5.18 -2.13 -22.71
CA PHE A 110 -4.32 -3.14 -22.09
C PHE A 110 -3.59 -3.95 -23.16
N GLU A 111 -2.29 -4.17 -22.93
CA GLU A 111 -1.40 -4.95 -23.79
C GLU A 111 -1.82 -6.43 -23.90
N GLU A 112 -1.36 -7.12 -24.94
CA GLU A 112 -1.71 -8.53 -25.22
C GLU A 112 -1.31 -9.52 -24.12
N ASN A 113 -0.30 -9.16 -23.32
CA ASN A 113 0.18 -9.98 -22.19
C ASN A 113 -0.67 -9.80 -20.91
N HIS A 114 -1.61 -8.84 -20.89
CA HIS A 114 -2.38 -8.49 -19.71
C HIS A 114 -3.65 -9.34 -19.60
N PRO A 115 -4.13 -9.69 -18.38
CA PRO A 115 -5.38 -10.46 -18.21
C PRO A 115 -6.64 -9.80 -18.79
N PHE A 116 -6.57 -8.51 -19.13
CA PHE A 116 -7.64 -7.71 -19.70
C PHE A 116 -7.28 -7.19 -21.10
N ALA A 117 -6.41 -7.89 -21.83
CA ALA A 117 -5.95 -7.51 -23.17
C ALA A 117 -7.12 -7.09 -24.08
N GLY A 118 -6.98 -5.92 -24.71
CA GLY A 118 -8.00 -5.35 -25.60
C GLY A 118 -9.08 -4.49 -24.92
N ASP A 119 -9.18 -4.49 -23.59
CA ASP A 119 -10.02 -3.53 -22.86
C ASP A 119 -9.36 -2.15 -22.80
N ARG A 120 -10.18 -1.10 -22.63
CA ARG A 120 -9.73 0.29 -22.55
C ARG A 120 -9.77 0.78 -21.11
N TRP A 121 -8.84 1.64 -20.73
CA TRP A 121 -8.83 2.30 -19.42
C TRP A 121 -8.67 3.82 -19.58
N VAL A 122 -9.18 4.56 -18.59
CA VAL A 122 -9.11 6.02 -18.52
C VAL A 122 -8.81 6.46 -17.09
N ILE A 123 -7.82 7.32 -16.92
CA ILE A 123 -7.51 8.05 -15.70
C ILE A 123 -7.93 9.51 -15.91
N THR A 124 -8.77 10.04 -15.03
CA THR A 124 -9.13 11.47 -15.04
C THR A 124 -8.67 12.12 -13.74
N VAL A 125 -7.89 13.18 -13.86
CA VAL A 125 -7.36 13.95 -12.74
C VAL A 125 -7.95 15.34 -12.79
N SER A 126 -8.67 15.71 -11.72
CA SER A 126 -9.31 17.02 -11.58
C SER A 126 -9.01 17.62 -10.21
N LEU A 127 -8.76 18.92 -10.15
CA LEU A 127 -8.70 19.64 -8.88
C LEU A 127 -10.13 19.87 -8.34
N THR A 128 -10.36 19.59 -7.07
CA THR A 128 -11.64 19.84 -6.41
C THR A 128 -11.43 20.26 -4.97
N THR A 129 -12.30 21.13 -4.49
CA THR A 129 -12.26 21.57 -3.09
C THR A 129 -13.21 20.70 -2.27
N VAL A 130 -12.69 20.01 -1.26
CA VAL A 130 -13.46 19.20 -0.31
C VAL A 130 -13.09 19.65 1.09
N PHE A 131 -14.08 19.98 1.94
CA PHE A 131 -13.85 20.49 3.30
C PHE A 131 -12.88 21.68 3.37
N GLN A 132 -13.01 22.64 2.44
CA GLN A 132 -12.12 23.82 2.32
C GLN A 132 -10.64 23.49 2.03
N GLN A 133 -10.33 22.26 1.65
CA GLN A 133 -8.99 21.85 1.18
C GLN A 133 -9.04 21.59 -0.32
N ASN A 134 -8.05 22.13 -1.04
CA ASN A 134 -7.86 21.80 -2.46
C ASN A 134 -7.23 20.42 -2.56
N LEU A 135 -7.95 19.48 -3.16
CA LEU A 135 -7.55 18.09 -3.35
C LEU A 135 -7.55 17.76 -4.85
N LYS A 136 -6.68 16.83 -5.26
CA LYS A 136 -6.79 16.17 -6.56
C LYS A 136 -7.75 15.00 -6.41
N LYS A 137 -8.85 15.00 -7.18
CA LYS A 137 -9.68 13.82 -7.39
C LYS A 137 -9.11 13.06 -8.59
N ILE A 138 -8.67 11.83 -8.36
CA ILE A 138 -8.13 10.95 -9.38
C ILE A 138 -9.11 9.79 -9.54
N SER A 139 -9.76 9.69 -10.69
CA SER A 139 -10.66 8.58 -11.03
C SER A 139 -10.02 7.65 -12.04
N TYR A 140 -10.21 6.36 -11.85
CA TYR A 140 -9.79 5.31 -12.78
C TYR A 140 -11.01 4.51 -13.23
N GLU A 141 -11.18 4.40 -14.54
CA GLU A 141 -12.30 3.73 -15.19
C GLU A 141 -11.79 2.71 -16.21
N VAL A 142 -12.41 1.54 -16.22
CA VAL A 142 -12.11 0.45 -17.16
C VAL A 142 -13.36 0.16 -17.97
N PHE A 143 -13.19 0.01 -19.29
CA PHE A 143 -14.22 -0.26 -20.28
C PHE A 143 -13.96 -1.60 -20.97
N TRP A 144 -14.99 -2.43 -21.06
CA TRP A 144 -14.93 -3.74 -21.72
C TRP A 144 -16.19 -4.01 -22.53
N LYS A 145 -16.12 -4.96 -23.48
CA LYS A 145 -17.27 -5.39 -24.28
C LYS A 145 -17.89 -6.66 -23.71
N GLU A 146 -19.21 -6.62 -23.53
CA GLU A 146 -20.02 -7.75 -23.09
C GLU A 146 -21.23 -7.88 -24.04
N ARG A 147 -21.29 -8.95 -24.85
CA ARG A 147 -22.37 -9.19 -25.84
C ARG A 147 -22.68 -7.97 -26.72
N GLU A 148 -21.64 -7.38 -27.33
CA GLU A 148 -21.72 -6.15 -28.14
C GLU A 148 -22.11 -4.87 -27.37
N THR A 149 -22.28 -4.94 -26.05
CA THR A 149 -22.54 -3.76 -25.21
C THR A 149 -21.26 -3.37 -24.46
N GLU A 150 -20.86 -2.10 -24.56
CA GLU A 150 -19.79 -1.58 -23.72
C GLU A 150 -20.28 -1.46 -22.28
N LYS A 151 -19.48 -1.93 -21.34
CA LYS A 151 -19.66 -1.80 -19.90
C LYS A 151 -18.48 -1.05 -19.33
N SER A 152 -18.69 -0.35 -18.23
CA SER A 152 -17.60 0.28 -17.49
C SER A 152 -17.75 0.10 -15.98
N LEU A 153 -16.61 0.22 -15.30
CA LEU A 153 -16.52 0.27 -13.85
C LEU A 153 -15.50 1.34 -13.49
N SER A 154 -15.87 2.23 -12.57
CA SER A 154 -15.03 3.36 -12.15
C SER A 154 -14.94 3.43 -10.63
N ALA A 155 -13.78 3.83 -10.12
CA ALA A 155 -13.62 4.28 -8.74
C ALA A 155 -12.69 5.50 -8.69
N TYR A 156 -12.63 6.17 -7.54
CA TYR A 156 -11.82 7.38 -7.38
C TYR A 156 -11.22 7.49 -5.99
N VAL A 157 -10.16 8.28 -5.90
CA VAL A 157 -9.49 8.66 -4.66
C VAL A 157 -9.28 10.18 -4.62
N PHE A 158 -9.23 10.74 -3.41
CA PHE A 158 -8.77 12.11 -3.19
C PHE A 158 -7.34 12.10 -2.65
N ALA A 159 -6.45 12.82 -3.31
CA ALA A 159 -5.07 13.02 -2.87
C ALA A 159 -4.80 14.51 -2.67
N LYS A 160 -3.90 14.85 -1.74
CA LYS A 160 -3.44 16.24 -1.63
C LYS A 160 -2.58 16.58 -2.86
N PRO A 161 -2.86 17.69 -3.57
CA PRO A 161 -1.97 18.15 -4.63
C PRO A 161 -0.57 18.34 -4.06
N ARG A 162 0.47 18.09 -4.86
CA ARG A 162 1.83 18.56 -4.56
C ARG A 162 1.66 20.04 -4.24
N ARG A 163 2.06 20.46 -3.04
CA ARG A 163 2.33 21.89 -2.87
C ARG A 163 3.40 22.22 -3.92
N PRO A 164 3.26 23.33 -4.65
CA PRO A 164 4.34 23.80 -5.52
C PRO A 164 5.65 23.79 -4.73
N GLU A 165 6.75 23.53 -5.42
CA GLU A 165 8.09 23.23 -4.88
C GLU A 165 8.68 24.30 -3.94
N SER A 166 7.94 25.37 -3.66
CA SER A 166 8.22 26.38 -2.64
C SER A 166 8.00 25.91 -1.19
N ASN A 167 7.67 24.63 -0.96
CA ASN A 167 7.63 24.07 0.40
C ASN A 167 8.83 23.13 0.55
N PRO A 168 9.75 23.41 1.47
CA PRO A 168 11.04 22.75 1.52
C PRO A 168 10.87 21.26 1.72
N ARG A 169 11.69 20.53 1.00
CA ARG A 169 11.79 19.08 1.10
C ARG A 169 12.14 18.76 2.56
N LEU A 170 11.24 18.04 3.24
CA LEU A 170 11.48 17.54 4.60
C LEU A 170 12.06 16.15 4.46
N ASP A 171 13.23 16.05 3.83
CA ASP A 171 13.91 14.76 3.73
C ASP A 171 14.33 14.33 5.15
N GLN A 172 14.13 13.04 5.43
CA GLN A 172 14.65 12.41 6.64
C GLN A 172 15.79 11.50 6.23
N VAL A 173 16.91 11.57 6.94
CA VAL A 173 18.06 10.70 6.68
C VAL A 173 18.34 9.87 7.91
N PHE A 174 18.21 8.56 7.76
CA PHE A 174 18.59 7.59 8.77
C PHE A 174 19.95 6.99 8.39
N LEU A 175 20.90 7.05 9.31
CA LEU A 175 22.25 6.51 9.17
C LEU A 175 22.56 5.63 10.37
N HIS A 176 23.15 4.46 10.12
CA HIS A 176 23.73 3.68 11.20
C HIS A 176 25.14 4.17 11.45
N THR A 177 25.46 4.53 12.69
CA THR A 177 26.79 5.06 13.04
C THR A 177 27.45 4.23 14.11
N HIS A 178 28.73 3.90 13.90
CA HIS A 178 29.63 3.29 14.88
C HIS A 178 30.36 4.39 15.68
N ASN A 179 29.60 5.32 16.25
CA ASN A 179 30.14 6.34 17.16
C ASN A 179 29.82 5.93 18.59
N PHE A 180 30.69 6.32 19.53
CA PHE A 180 30.43 6.15 20.96
C PHE A 180 29.11 6.82 21.34
N SER A 181 28.28 6.07 22.04
CA SER A 181 27.09 6.59 22.70
C SER A 181 27.47 7.76 23.60
N LEU A 182 26.75 8.89 23.44
CA LEU A 182 26.87 10.02 24.37
C LEU A 182 26.31 9.68 25.76
N TYR A 183 25.56 8.57 25.88
CA TYR A 183 24.91 8.11 27.10
C TYR A 183 25.74 7.14 27.92
N HIS A 184 26.59 6.36 27.27
CA HIS A 184 27.46 5.37 27.90
C HIS A 184 28.91 5.82 27.86
N ASN A 185 29.16 7.10 28.18
CA ASN A 185 30.51 7.61 28.28
C ASN A 185 31.30 6.95 29.42
N GLU A 186 30.60 6.28 30.33
CA GLU A 186 31.13 5.43 31.38
C GLU A 186 31.45 3.99 30.95
N LEU A 187 30.90 3.51 29.83
CA LEU A 187 31.18 2.17 29.33
C LEU A 187 32.44 2.18 28.48
N GLU A 188 33.22 1.11 28.58
CA GLU A 188 34.31 0.91 27.65
C GLU A 188 33.74 0.68 26.23
N PRO A 189 34.41 1.18 25.17
CA PRO A 189 34.01 1.04 23.75
C PRO A 189 33.36 -0.27 23.31
N TYR A 190 33.79 -1.39 23.86
CA TYR A 190 33.35 -2.74 23.49
C TYR A 190 32.09 -3.21 24.23
N GLN A 191 31.56 -2.40 25.16
CA GLN A 191 30.37 -2.71 25.97
C GLN A 191 29.13 -1.89 25.55
N ASP A 192 29.34 -0.85 24.74
CA ASP A 192 28.27 -0.07 24.12
C ASP A 192 27.67 -0.88 22.97
N PRO A 193 26.34 -1.11 22.88
CA PRO A 193 25.75 -1.76 21.72
C PRO A 193 26.06 -0.91 20.47
N GLU A 194 27.06 -1.35 19.69
CA GLU A 194 27.85 -0.56 18.72
C GLU A 194 27.07 0.06 17.55
N VAL A 195 25.75 -0.11 17.49
CA VAL A 195 24.92 0.27 16.35
C VAL A 195 23.72 1.12 16.80
N HIS A 196 23.83 2.42 16.55
CA HIS A 196 22.74 3.38 16.72
C HIS A 196 22.16 3.74 15.35
N GLU A 197 20.83 3.86 15.25
CA GLU A 197 20.19 4.52 14.12
C GLU A 197 20.06 6.01 14.42
N VAL A 198 20.65 6.85 13.57
CA VAL A 198 20.62 8.30 13.69
C VAL A 198 19.79 8.87 12.55
N GLY A 199 18.64 9.45 12.89
CA GLY A 199 17.73 10.13 11.98
C GLY A 199 17.89 11.66 12.04
N TYR A 200 18.10 12.34 10.91
CA TYR A 200 17.97 13.80 10.83
C TYR A 200 16.63 14.15 10.19
N PHE A 201 15.89 15.09 10.78
CA PHE A 201 14.60 15.51 10.23
C PHE A 201 14.26 16.95 10.59
N LEU A 202 13.43 17.57 9.75
CA LEU A 202 12.92 18.91 9.98
C LEU A 202 11.55 18.87 10.68
N GLY A 203 11.42 19.61 11.78
CA GLY A 203 10.16 19.86 12.45
C GLY A 203 9.70 21.30 12.26
N LYS A 204 8.38 21.52 12.27
CA LYS A 204 7.80 22.86 12.05
C LYS A 204 8.09 23.80 13.21
N THR A 205 8.33 25.07 12.91
CA THR A 205 8.29 26.15 13.91
C THR A 205 6.90 26.79 13.97
N ARG A 206 6.77 27.87 14.74
CA ARG A 206 5.59 28.75 14.72
C ARG A 206 5.48 29.58 13.42
N TYR A 207 6.54 29.65 12.61
CA TYR A 207 6.58 30.36 11.34
C TYR A 207 6.43 29.36 10.18
N ASN A 208 5.68 29.73 9.15
CA ASN A 208 5.31 28.79 8.08
C ASN A 208 6.48 28.35 7.19
N HIS A 209 7.59 29.09 7.21
CA HIS A 209 8.71 28.92 6.29
C HIS A 209 10.03 28.54 6.99
N VAL A 210 10.02 28.43 8.31
CA VAL A 210 11.21 28.09 9.10
C VAL A 210 11.00 26.77 9.82
N TYR A 211 12.03 25.94 9.78
CA TYR A 211 12.05 24.61 10.37
C TYR A 211 13.15 24.50 11.41
N ARG A 212 12.95 23.60 12.37
CA ARG A 212 13.96 23.15 13.31
C ARG A 212 14.55 21.86 12.81
N LEU A 213 15.87 21.79 12.77
CA LEU A 213 16.58 20.55 12.51
C LEU A 213 16.71 19.77 13.80
N TYR A 214 16.20 18.55 13.76
CA TYR A 214 16.30 17.58 14.83
C TYR A 214 17.20 16.43 14.42
N ARG A 215 17.88 15.87 15.41
CA ARG A 215 18.61 14.62 15.31
C ARG A 215 18.01 13.64 16.30
N ARG A 216 17.42 12.56 15.79
CA ARG A 216 16.93 11.43 16.57
C ARG A 216 17.98 10.34 16.60
N GLU A 217 18.19 9.76 17.77
CA GLU A 217 18.99 8.55 17.96
C GLU A 217 18.10 7.45 18.50
N ASP A 218 18.07 6.32 17.82
CA ASP A 218 17.39 5.10 18.24
C ASP A 218 18.45 4.08 18.67
N TYR A 219 18.29 3.55 19.88
CA TYR A 219 19.32 2.78 20.58
C TYR A 219 19.24 1.27 20.34
N TYR A 220 18.28 0.77 19.55
CA TYR A 220 18.14 -0.68 19.29
C TYR A 220 17.53 -0.93 17.91
N ILE A 221 18.23 -1.71 17.09
CA ILE A 221 17.73 -2.26 15.82
C ILE A 221 17.79 -3.78 15.92
N ASP A 222 17.10 -4.37 16.87
CA ASP A 222 16.81 -5.80 16.82
C ASP A 222 15.37 -6.06 17.27
N SER A 223 14.65 -6.82 16.45
CA SER A 223 13.30 -7.30 16.77
C SER A 223 13.34 -8.63 17.55
N LYS A 224 14.53 -9.20 17.80
CA LYS A 224 14.74 -10.55 18.36
C LYS A 224 15.78 -10.63 19.49
N PHE A 225 15.99 -9.55 20.25
CA PHE A 225 16.83 -9.66 21.44
C PHE A 225 16.03 -10.28 22.60
N ASP A 226 16.06 -11.61 22.69
CA ASP A 226 15.63 -12.32 23.90
C ASP A 226 16.61 -11.97 25.03
N LEU A 227 16.17 -11.11 25.95
CA LEU A 227 16.88 -10.90 27.21
C LEU A 227 17.05 -12.27 27.89
N PRO A 228 18.22 -12.60 28.46
CA PRO A 228 18.32 -13.78 29.31
C PRO A 228 17.28 -13.69 30.42
N ASP A 229 16.56 -14.78 30.68
CA ASP A 229 15.42 -14.88 31.62
C ASP A 229 15.73 -14.33 33.04
N GLU A 230 17.00 -14.17 33.37
CA GLU A 230 17.49 -13.58 34.61
C GLU A 230 18.16 -12.22 34.34
N ASN A 231 17.37 -11.19 34.04
CA ASN A 231 17.83 -9.81 34.14
C ASN A 231 17.65 -9.31 35.59
N PRO A 232 18.73 -9.05 36.35
CA PRO A 232 18.67 -8.70 37.77
C PRO A 232 18.13 -7.29 38.06
N TYR A 233 17.60 -6.58 37.07
CA TYR A 233 17.03 -5.24 37.20
C TYR A 233 15.51 -5.19 36.97
N GLN A 234 14.77 -6.22 37.39
CA GLN A 234 13.30 -6.19 37.52
C GLN A 234 12.85 -5.44 38.79
N ASN A 235 13.24 -4.17 38.92
CA ASN A 235 12.52 -3.25 39.80
C ASN A 235 11.68 -2.31 38.92
N ASP A 236 10.37 -2.40 39.13
CA ASP A 236 9.19 -1.95 38.35
C ASP A 236 9.10 -0.49 37.87
N GLU A 237 10.18 0.26 37.63
CA GLU A 237 10.04 1.68 37.21
C GLU A 237 10.84 2.14 35.99
N VAL A 238 11.72 1.33 35.39
CA VAL A 238 12.45 1.78 34.19
C VAL A 238 12.65 0.61 33.25
N LEU A 239 11.88 0.56 32.16
CA LEU A 239 12.28 0.09 30.82
C LEU A 239 11.09 0.22 29.86
N ASP A 240 10.65 1.46 29.64
CA ASP A 240 9.94 1.83 28.41
C ASP A 240 10.94 1.68 27.25
N THR A 241 10.88 0.54 26.57
CA THR A 241 11.93 -0.06 25.72
C THR A 241 11.96 0.46 24.29
N ASN A 242 11.55 1.71 24.06
CA ASN A 242 11.70 2.41 22.77
C ASN A 242 12.09 3.88 22.97
N LYS A 243 13.11 4.15 23.77
CA LYS A 243 13.60 5.52 23.98
C LYS A 243 14.43 5.99 22.78
N SER A 244 13.73 6.42 21.73
CA SER A 244 14.30 7.34 20.76
C SER A 244 14.61 8.66 21.44
N ILE A 245 15.80 9.21 21.26
CA ILE A 245 16.19 10.50 21.85
C ILE A 245 16.27 11.51 20.74
N THR A 246 15.50 12.60 20.87
CA THR A 246 15.48 13.66 19.87
C THR A 246 16.21 14.88 20.41
N HIS A 247 17.35 15.19 19.80
CA HIS A 247 18.13 16.39 20.03
C HIS A 247 17.69 17.49 19.07
N PHE A 248 17.47 18.68 19.61
CA PHE A 248 17.39 19.89 18.82
C PHE A 248 18.80 20.32 18.42
N LEU A 249 19.05 20.52 17.12
CA LEU A 249 20.35 20.97 16.62
C LEU A 249 20.37 22.47 16.39
N THR A 250 19.46 22.96 15.57
CA THR A 250 19.34 24.38 15.21
C THR A 250 17.92 24.69 14.75
N ASP A 251 17.52 25.94 14.95
CA ASP A 251 16.39 26.56 14.27
C ASP A 251 16.88 27.27 13.00
N ASP A 252 15.99 28.02 12.36
CA ASP A 252 16.31 28.83 11.19
C ASP A 252 16.79 28.03 9.97
N ILE A 253 16.20 26.84 9.76
CA ILE A 253 16.38 26.09 8.52
C ILE A 253 15.23 26.41 7.57
N LEU A 254 15.57 26.89 6.38
CA LEU A 254 14.62 27.04 5.28
C LEU A 254 14.51 25.75 4.50
N TYR A 255 15.63 25.11 4.20
CA TYR A 255 15.70 23.98 3.27
C TYR A 255 16.72 22.96 3.75
N PHE A 256 16.39 21.68 3.61
CA PHE A 256 17.28 20.56 3.91
C PHE A 256 17.08 19.49 2.83
N GLU A 257 18.10 19.29 2.00
CA GLU A 257 18.08 18.31 0.93
C GLU A 257 19.25 17.36 1.10
N VAL A 258 18.99 16.08 0.85
CA VAL A 258 20.01 15.06 0.86
C VAL A 258 20.03 14.30 -0.45
N GLN A 259 21.21 14.28 -1.07
CA GLN A 259 21.49 13.50 -2.26
C GLN A 259 22.51 12.41 -1.94
N TYR A 260 22.43 11.31 -2.68
CA TYR A 260 23.19 10.10 -2.44
C TYR A 260 24.04 9.79 -3.66
N LEU A 261 25.35 9.64 -3.48
CA LEU A 261 26.25 9.24 -4.56
C LEU A 261 26.13 7.73 -4.76
N GLU A 262 25.56 7.35 -5.90
CA GLU A 262 25.50 5.98 -6.36
C GLU A 262 26.85 5.54 -6.94
N ASP A 263 27.04 4.22 -7.09
CA ASP A 263 28.32 3.64 -7.50
C ASP A 263 28.88 4.32 -8.76
N PRO A 264 30.03 5.04 -8.65
CA PRO A 264 30.57 5.78 -9.78
C PRO A 264 31.01 4.85 -10.92
N VAL A 265 31.25 3.56 -10.65
CA VAL A 265 31.69 2.58 -11.66
C VAL A 265 30.49 1.97 -12.40
N ALA A 266 29.36 1.78 -11.72
CA ALA A 266 28.16 1.20 -12.35
C ALA A 266 27.51 2.16 -13.37
N ALA A 267 27.67 3.47 -13.18
CA ALA A 267 27.13 4.47 -14.10
C ALA A 267 27.77 4.41 -15.50
N ASP A 268 29.04 4.01 -15.61
CA ASP A 268 29.73 3.91 -16.90
C ASP A 268 29.34 2.63 -17.67
N ASP A 269 29.07 1.52 -16.97
CA ASP A 269 28.67 0.24 -17.58
C ASP A 269 27.21 0.26 -18.09
N GLU A 270 26.29 0.94 -17.40
CA GLU A 270 24.89 1.09 -17.86
C GLU A 270 24.78 2.09 -19.03
N ALA A 271 25.56 3.17 -19.02
CA ALA A 271 25.63 4.11 -20.14
C ALA A 271 26.17 3.43 -21.42
N ALA A 272 27.15 2.54 -21.29
CA ALA A 272 27.70 1.78 -22.40
C ALA A 272 26.71 0.75 -23.01
N GLN A 273 25.71 0.29 -22.25
CA GLN A 273 24.68 -0.64 -22.76
C GLN A 273 23.48 0.09 -23.42
N GLN A 274 23.28 1.38 -23.16
CA GLN A 274 22.17 2.15 -23.73
C GLN A 274 22.49 2.92 -25.01
N GLU A 275 23.76 3.02 -25.44
CA GLU A 275 24.14 3.67 -26.71
C GLU A 275 23.67 2.92 -27.98
N GLY A 276 22.99 1.78 -27.84
CA GLY A 276 22.49 0.98 -28.97
C GLY A 276 21.11 1.34 -29.52
N ASN A 277 20.33 2.23 -28.90
CA ASN A 277 18.94 2.43 -29.33
C ASN A 277 18.42 3.86 -29.18
N THR A 278 18.17 4.51 -30.32
CA THR A 278 17.30 5.68 -30.55
C THR A 278 17.61 6.97 -29.79
N ALA A 279 18.21 7.93 -30.52
CA ALA A 279 18.22 9.34 -30.19
C ALA A 279 16.78 9.89 -30.13
N VAL A 280 16.27 10.13 -28.92
CA VAL A 280 15.08 10.95 -28.67
C VAL A 280 15.54 12.18 -27.90
N GLU A 281 15.39 13.33 -28.53
CA GLU A 281 15.63 14.66 -27.96
C GLU A 281 14.70 14.88 -26.76
N GLY A 282 15.23 14.79 -25.54
CA GLY A 282 14.46 15.03 -24.31
C GLY A 282 15.24 14.91 -23.00
N ALA A 283 16.57 14.96 -23.02
CA ALA A 283 17.42 14.76 -21.85
C ALA A 283 18.10 16.05 -21.39
N GLU A 284 17.33 17.05 -20.93
CA GLU A 284 17.88 18.22 -20.23
C GLU A 284 17.96 18.01 -18.71
N ASN A 285 17.59 16.82 -18.21
CA ASN A 285 17.64 16.42 -16.80
C ASN A 285 18.55 15.20 -16.55
N GLN A 286 19.58 14.99 -17.38
CA GLN A 286 20.70 14.13 -16.98
C GLN A 286 21.57 14.91 -15.99
N THR A 287 21.18 14.87 -14.73
CA THR A 287 21.94 15.42 -13.61
C THR A 287 23.36 14.89 -13.63
N LYS A 288 24.30 15.84 -13.57
CA LYS A 288 25.74 15.64 -13.35
C LYS A 288 26.02 14.44 -12.44
N LYS A 289 26.69 13.42 -12.98
CA LYS A 289 27.43 12.35 -12.28
C LYS A 289 26.77 11.81 -11.00
N GLY A 290 25.96 10.76 -11.12
CA GLY A 290 25.79 9.74 -10.06
C GLY A 290 25.10 10.14 -8.75
N TRP A 291 24.61 11.37 -8.59
CA TRP A 291 23.86 11.78 -7.39
C TRP A 291 22.36 11.54 -7.57
N ALA A 292 21.77 10.78 -6.65
CA ALA A 292 20.34 10.47 -6.62
C ALA A 292 19.67 11.14 -5.42
N ASP A 293 18.45 11.62 -5.64
CA ASP A 293 17.62 12.30 -4.64
C ASP A 293 16.94 11.33 -3.65
N THR A 294 16.99 10.03 -3.91
CA THR A 294 16.38 9.00 -3.07
C THR A 294 17.31 7.82 -2.96
N TRP A 295 17.52 7.30 -1.75
CA TRP A 295 18.22 6.04 -1.56
C TRP A 295 17.24 4.88 -1.44
N LYS A 296 17.17 4.03 -2.48
CA LYS A 296 16.27 2.87 -2.49
C LYS A 296 16.93 1.65 -1.86
N SER A 297 17.07 1.66 -0.54
CA SER A 297 17.65 0.51 0.19
C SER A 297 16.88 -0.79 -0.03
N ALA A 298 15.53 -0.73 -0.11
CA ALA A 298 14.69 -1.92 -0.21
C ALA A 298 14.68 -2.60 -1.58
N GLU A 299 14.94 -1.87 -2.67
CA GLU A 299 14.95 -2.42 -4.04
C GLU A 299 16.31 -3.03 -4.40
N ARG A 300 17.37 -2.72 -3.64
CA ARG A 300 18.72 -3.23 -3.87
C ARG A 300 18.92 -4.50 -3.07
N SER A 301 18.99 -5.63 -3.76
CA SER A 301 19.16 -6.99 -3.19
C SER A 301 20.48 -7.22 -2.45
N ALA A 302 21.32 -6.19 -2.31
CA ALA A 302 22.57 -6.22 -1.58
C ALA A 302 22.67 -4.96 -0.71
N LEU A 303 23.29 -5.11 0.47
CA LEU A 303 23.72 -4.10 1.46
C LEU A 303 24.64 -3.02 0.86
N ARG A 304 24.22 -2.35 -0.21
CA ARG A 304 24.93 -1.20 -0.75
C ARG A 304 24.47 -0.01 0.08
N LEU A 305 25.45 0.70 0.63
CA LEU A 305 25.27 2.06 1.15
C LEU A 305 25.71 3.05 0.06
N PRO A 306 25.26 4.31 0.12
CA PRO A 306 25.80 5.33 -0.76
C PRO A 306 27.29 5.54 -0.49
N TYR A 307 28.05 5.89 -1.52
CA TYR A 307 29.49 6.17 -1.39
C TYR A 307 29.76 7.50 -0.70
N ALA A 308 28.87 8.46 -0.93
CA ALA A 308 28.90 9.76 -0.30
C ALA A 308 27.48 10.28 -0.18
N VAL A 309 27.28 11.19 0.75
CA VAL A 309 26.03 11.92 0.93
C VAL A 309 26.33 13.39 0.75
N ARG A 310 25.53 14.08 -0.06
CA ARG A 310 25.57 15.53 -0.22
C ARG A 310 24.39 16.09 0.54
N ILE A 311 24.67 16.96 1.50
CA ILE A 311 23.65 17.62 2.30
C ILE A 311 23.69 19.10 1.92
N THR A 312 22.57 19.62 1.43
CA THR A 312 22.39 21.05 1.16
C THR A 312 21.45 21.62 2.20
N VAL A 313 21.91 22.61 2.94
CA VAL A 313 21.13 23.32 3.95
C VAL A 313 21.02 24.78 3.54
N LYS A 314 19.80 25.33 3.53
CA LYS A 314 19.58 26.77 3.34
C LYS A 314 19.07 27.42 4.62
N PHE A 315 19.60 28.58 4.95
CA PHE A 315 19.29 29.38 6.14
C PHE A 315 18.76 30.76 5.71
N PRO A 316 17.86 31.40 6.48
CA PRO A 316 17.45 32.76 6.21
C PRO A 316 18.54 33.74 6.64
N LEU A 317 18.77 34.79 5.84
CA LEU A 317 19.56 35.97 6.20
C LEU A 317 18.68 37.10 6.76
N VAL A 318 17.37 36.90 6.76
CA VAL A 318 16.35 37.80 7.31
C VAL A 318 15.72 37.18 8.56
N THR A 319 15.02 37.98 9.35
CA THR A 319 14.35 37.49 10.56
C THR A 319 13.17 36.56 10.20
N PRO A 320 12.82 35.58 11.05
CA PRO A 320 11.64 34.73 10.83
C PRO A 320 10.32 35.51 10.69
N GLU A 321 10.20 36.66 11.35
CA GLU A 321 9.07 37.58 11.20
C GLU A 321 8.97 38.14 9.78
N GLU A 322 10.05 38.72 9.26
CA GLU A 322 10.12 39.26 7.89
C GLU A 322 9.80 38.17 6.86
N LEU A 323 10.33 36.97 7.06
CA LEU A 323 10.08 35.83 6.18
C LEU A 323 8.61 35.38 6.20
N ASN A 324 7.92 35.51 7.34
CA ASN A 324 6.51 35.13 7.48
C ASN A 324 5.55 36.17 6.88
N GLU A 325 6.02 37.40 6.67
CA GLU A 325 5.30 38.44 5.93
C GLU A 325 5.44 38.27 4.41
N MET A 326 6.45 37.53 3.94
CA MET A 326 6.63 37.23 2.52
C MET A 326 5.56 36.26 2.02
N THR A 327 4.94 36.60 0.89
CA THR A 327 3.97 35.70 0.23
C THR A 327 4.66 34.48 -0.38
N GLU A 328 5.90 34.66 -0.85
CA GLU A 328 6.77 33.62 -1.39
C GLU A 328 8.19 33.86 -0.90
N VAL A 329 8.86 32.78 -0.45
CA VAL A 329 10.26 32.84 -0.06
C VAL A 329 11.12 32.80 -1.33
N PRO A 330 11.99 33.79 -1.58
CA PRO A 330 12.88 33.77 -2.72
C PRO A 330 14.06 32.82 -2.46
N TRP A 331 13.82 31.52 -2.64
CA TRP A 331 14.72 30.40 -2.27
C TRP A 331 16.15 30.48 -2.83
N ASP A 332 16.35 31.25 -3.89
CA ASP A 332 17.62 31.39 -4.60
C ASP A 332 18.17 32.82 -4.57
N ASP A 333 17.55 33.72 -3.80
CA ASP A 333 18.07 35.08 -3.62
C ASP A 333 19.15 35.09 -2.53
N PRO A 334 20.43 35.32 -2.88
CA PRO A 334 21.53 35.33 -1.92
C PRO A 334 21.46 36.49 -0.92
N ALA A 335 20.61 37.49 -1.13
CA ALA A 335 20.37 38.54 -0.14
C ALA A 335 19.43 38.07 0.99
N VAL A 336 18.63 37.05 0.75
CA VAL A 336 17.61 36.54 1.69
C VAL A 336 17.98 35.16 2.22
N VAL A 337 18.76 34.38 1.46
CA VAL A 337 19.05 32.98 1.75
C VAL A 337 20.54 32.69 1.63
N ALA A 338 21.12 32.13 2.69
CA ALA A 338 22.45 31.51 2.64
C ALA A 338 22.29 30.01 2.35
N SER A 339 23.15 29.45 1.51
CA SER A 339 23.15 28.02 1.16
C SER A 339 24.52 27.43 1.44
N GLU A 340 24.56 26.35 2.21
CA GLU A 340 25.77 25.57 2.46
C GLU A 340 25.56 24.13 1.97
N THR A 341 26.55 23.60 1.25
CA THR A 341 26.53 22.24 0.73
C THR A 341 27.75 21.49 1.23
N PHE A 342 27.50 20.35 1.88
CA PHE A 342 28.52 19.48 2.44
C PHE A 342 28.50 18.14 1.70
N GLU A 343 29.68 17.64 1.33
CA GLU A 343 29.83 16.28 0.81
C GLU A 343 30.54 15.43 1.84
N VAL A 344 29.84 14.42 2.36
CA VAL A 344 30.33 13.50 3.37
C VAL A 344 30.62 12.16 2.71
N PRO A 345 31.89 11.79 2.47
CA PRO A 345 32.22 10.46 1.98
C PRO A 345 31.91 9.42 3.06
N ILE A 346 31.13 8.40 2.71
CA ILE A 346 30.84 7.27 3.59
C ILE A 346 31.98 6.27 3.43
N ARG A 347 32.85 6.18 4.45
CA ARG A 347 33.92 5.17 4.48
C ARG A 347 33.44 3.93 5.21
N TRP A 348 33.33 2.82 4.50
CA TRP A 348 33.12 1.51 5.11
C TRP A 348 34.43 0.97 5.67
N LYS A 349 34.43 0.60 6.95
CA LYS A 349 35.44 -0.28 7.54
C LYS A 349 34.84 -1.68 7.67
N PRO A 350 35.11 -2.60 6.72
CA PRO A 350 34.53 -3.95 6.76
C PRO A 350 34.99 -4.78 7.98
N GLU A 351 36.04 -4.35 8.67
CA GLU A 351 36.58 -5.00 9.87
C GLU A 351 35.66 -4.88 11.10
N ALA A 352 34.69 -3.96 11.10
CA ALA A 352 33.80 -3.69 12.23
C ALA A 352 32.55 -4.61 12.30
N GLY A 353 32.51 -5.71 11.54
CA GLY A 353 31.60 -6.84 11.80
C GLY A 353 30.12 -6.51 12.02
N ILE A 354 29.48 -5.73 11.16
CA ILE A 354 28.04 -5.48 11.28
C ILE A 354 27.26 -6.62 10.59
N TYR A 355 26.58 -7.45 11.38
CA TYR A 355 25.62 -8.45 10.90
C TYR A 355 24.20 -7.88 11.00
N TRP A 356 23.47 -7.84 9.89
CA TRP A 356 22.04 -7.51 9.87
C TRP A 356 21.22 -8.78 9.72
N GLY A 357 20.33 -9.02 10.68
CA GLY A 357 19.23 -9.98 10.53
C GLY A 357 18.05 -9.30 9.83
N PHE A 358 17.64 -9.83 8.68
CA PHE A 358 16.38 -9.48 8.03
C PHE A 358 15.19 -10.23 8.65
#